data_AF-A0A7S0B3S8-F1
#
_entry.id   AF-A0A7S0B3S8-F1
#
_cell.length_a   1.000
_cell.length_b   1.000
_cell.length_c   1.000
_cell.angle_alpha   90.00
_cell.angle_beta   90.00
_cell.angle_gamma   90.00
#
_symmetry.space_group_name_H-M   'P 1'
#
loop_
_entity.id
_entity.type
_entity.pdbx_description
1 polymer ?
#
loop_
_entity_poly.entity_id
_entity_poly.type
_entity_poly.pdbx_seq_one_letter_code
_entity_poly.pdbx_strand_id
1 'polypeptide(L)'
;ADVLGKWYFGAVQVPVAVCKELRQVTDSSAGKTTKHIELNTKSFPGLEWCTADNLEVLPDNPEDSVHWFAERLGVQDQLDDKVAFTRAPGVDKAVKKPFPAPCSVRAALSLYCNLAGTPPRAVAKRIAAFAEDAEDRAALERLFQDKKAFQWLVGEAVRLSLREFFELFLHSARIDLGTFVQLCPRQKSRPYTIASSSREDPHKVGICVSMVQERLPSLAEVLEGLEARGHAAPHAAEALARLGDEAQQPRCFRGLCSTMLCTQTSVGDKLWIAARPSSFRLPRKVSIPIIMIGAGTGVAPFRAFVREFRAETGKREMTMLFFGCTKGNEDFLYRDELQEALGLEPPALTELVTAFSREQQEKVYVQHRLRERAQEVAQFVLKGAYIYVCGATAMGRAVREELVAALGDSNYVSRLLTEGRYIEELW
;
A
#
# COMPACT_ATOMS: atom_id res chain seq x y z
N ALA A 1 3.14 -24.09 2.43
CA ALA A 1 3.80 -23.29 1.36
C ALA A 1 3.56 -21.82 1.69
N ASP A 2 4.55 -20.96 1.55
CA ASP A 2 4.37 -19.53 1.82
C ASP A 2 3.29 -19.01 0.86
N VAL A 3 2.21 -18.43 1.40
CA VAL A 3 1.07 -17.93 0.61
C VAL A 3 1.54 -16.86 -0.37
N LEU A 4 2.60 -16.12 -0.03
CA LEU A 4 3.25 -15.15 -0.91
C LEU A 4 3.79 -15.79 -2.20
N GLY A 5 4.28 -17.03 -2.11
CA GLY A 5 4.77 -17.77 -3.27
C GLY A 5 3.69 -17.95 -4.33
N LYS A 6 2.45 -18.28 -3.94
CA LYS A 6 1.35 -18.53 -4.87
C LYS A 6 0.98 -17.29 -5.69
N TRP A 7 1.08 -16.10 -5.11
CA TRP A 7 0.76 -14.85 -5.78
C TRP A 7 1.60 -14.66 -7.05
N TYR A 8 2.93 -14.86 -6.96
CA TYR A 8 3.83 -14.66 -8.09
C TYR A 8 3.55 -15.59 -9.28
N PHE A 9 2.94 -16.76 -9.03
CA PHE A 9 2.58 -17.71 -10.10
C PHE A 9 1.23 -17.38 -10.76
N GLY A 10 0.40 -16.55 -10.13
CA GLY A 10 -0.89 -16.10 -10.68
C GLY A 10 -0.88 -14.66 -11.19
N ALA A 11 0.16 -13.88 -10.89
CA ALA A 11 0.30 -12.51 -11.35
C ALA A 11 0.60 -12.46 -12.86
N VAL A 12 0.14 -11.39 -13.50
CA VAL A 12 0.36 -11.11 -14.93
C VAL A 12 0.88 -9.69 -15.12
N GLN A 13 1.66 -9.46 -16.17
CA GLN A 13 2.17 -8.13 -16.53
C GLN A 13 1.21 -7.42 -17.48
N VAL A 14 0.52 -6.40 -17.00
CA VAL A 14 -0.53 -5.70 -17.75
C VAL A 14 -0.09 -4.27 -18.08
N PRO A 15 -0.27 -3.80 -19.33
CA PRO A 15 0.14 -2.46 -19.72
C PRO A 15 -0.77 -1.38 -19.13
N VAL A 16 -0.15 -0.29 -18.69
CA VAL A 16 -0.81 0.94 -18.24
C VAL A 16 -1.38 1.67 -19.44
N ALA A 17 -2.69 1.90 -19.42
CA ALA A 17 -3.43 2.64 -20.43
C ALA A 17 -3.60 4.11 -20.06
N VAL A 18 -3.74 4.42 -18.76
CA VAL A 18 -3.90 5.79 -18.26
C VAL A 18 -3.03 5.98 -17.03
N CYS A 19 -2.34 7.10 -16.96
CA CYS A 19 -1.68 7.57 -15.74
C CYS A 19 -1.94 9.08 -15.60
N LYS A 20 -2.84 9.46 -14.69
CA LYS A 20 -3.36 10.84 -14.56
C LYS A 20 -3.15 11.38 -13.15
N GLU A 21 -2.64 12.60 -13.03
CA GLU A 21 -2.64 13.33 -11.75
C GLU A 21 -4.05 13.77 -11.37
N LEU A 22 -4.43 13.51 -10.12
CA LEU A 22 -5.75 13.85 -9.58
C LEU A 22 -5.72 15.09 -8.69
N ARG A 23 -4.56 15.43 -8.11
CA ARG A 23 -4.44 16.63 -7.29
C ARG A 23 -4.42 17.86 -8.17
N GLN A 24 -5.17 18.87 -7.77
CA GLN A 24 -5.13 20.18 -8.40
C GLN A 24 -3.83 20.92 -8.06
N VAL A 25 -3.24 20.64 -6.88
CA VAL A 25 -1.91 21.12 -6.49
C VAL A 25 -1.01 19.93 -6.14
N THR A 26 0.06 19.78 -6.93
CA THR A 26 0.98 18.63 -6.87
C THR A 26 2.38 19.07 -6.46
N ASP A 27 2.99 18.29 -5.58
CA ASP A 27 4.40 18.38 -5.20
C ASP A 27 4.89 16.98 -4.80
N SER A 28 5.48 16.27 -5.77
CA SER A 28 5.99 14.91 -5.56
C SER A 28 7.19 14.85 -4.61
N SER A 29 7.93 15.95 -4.46
CA SER A 29 9.06 16.02 -3.52
C SER A 29 8.57 15.96 -2.07
N ALA A 30 7.42 16.58 -1.80
CA ALA A 30 6.72 16.58 -0.51
C ALA A 30 5.68 15.44 -0.37
N GLY A 31 5.66 14.46 -1.28
CA GLY A 31 4.70 13.34 -1.26
C GLY A 31 3.25 13.73 -1.62
N LYS A 32 3.03 14.95 -2.12
CA LYS A 32 1.71 15.46 -2.52
C LYS A 32 1.44 15.14 -3.99
N THR A 33 1.27 13.87 -4.30
CA THR A 33 0.83 13.40 -5.62
C THR A 33 -0.16 12.25 -5.44
N THR A 34 -1.23 12.25 -6.24
CA THR A 34 -2.22 11.18 -6.22
C THR A 34 -2.61 10.85 -7.65
N LYS A 35 -2.31 9.62 -8.09
CA LYS A 35 -2.57 9.18 -9.46
C LYS A 35 -3.84 8.35 -9.56
N HIS A 36 -4.57 8.55 -10.65
CA HIS A 36 -5.39 7.51 -11.23
C HIS A 36 -4.55 6.73 -12.24
N ILE A 37 -4.50 5.41 -12.07
CA ILE A 37 -3.79 4.51 -12.99
C ILE A 37 -4.79 3.49 -13.50
N GLU A 38 -4.91 3.35 -14.82
CA GLU A 38 -5.79 2.38 -15.48
C GLU A 38 -4.95 1.41 -16.31
N LEU A 39 -5.27 0.12 -16.23
CA LEU A 39 -4.57 -0.98 -16.87
C LEU A 39 -5.47 -1.64 -17.92
N ASN A 40 -4.92 -1.94 -19.09
CA ASN A 40 -5.66 -2.58 -20.17
C ASN A 40 -5.53 -4.11 -20.09
N THR A 41 -6.59 -4.76 -19.62
CA THR A 41 -6.66 -6.20 -19.39
C THR A 41 -7.20 -6.99 -20.58
N LYS A 42 -7.47 -6.34 -21.73
CA LYS A 42 -8.07 -6.99 -22.92
C LYS A 42 -7.29 -8.22 -23.40
N SER A 43 -5.95 -8.19 -23.30
CA SER A 43 -5.08 -9.31 -23.72
C SER A 43 -4.86 -10.35 -22.61
N PHE A 44 -5.53 -10.22 -21.47
CA PHE A 44 -5.34 -11.03 -20.26
C PHE A 44 -6.69 -11.59 -19.76
N PRO A 45 -7.37 -12.43 -20.55
CA PRO A 45 -8.73 -12.90 -20.24
C PRO A 45 -8.83 -13.73 -18.95
N GLY A 46 -7.70 -14.28 -18.44
CA GLY A 46 -7.67 -14.99 -17.15
C GLY A 46 -7.64 -14.08 -15.92
N LEU A 47 -7.53 -12.75 -16.11
CA LEU A 47 -7.60 -11.76 -15.04
C LEU A 47 -9.05 -11.30 -14.88
N GLU A 48 -9.82 -12.08 -14.12
CA GLU A 48 -11.20 -11.73 -13.77
C GLU A 48 -11.24 -10.80 -12.54
N TRP A 49 -12.10 -9.80 -12.59
CA TRP A 49 -12.30 -8.85 -11.50
C TRP A 49 -13.72 -8.29 -11.53
N CYS A 50 -14.23 -7.93 -10.35
CA CYS A 50 -15.49 -7.23 -10.19
C CYS A 50 -15.26 -5.79 -9.70
N THR A 51 -16.26 -4.94 -9.91
CA THR A 51 -16.29 -3.58 -9.37
C THR A 51 -16.02 -3.59 -7.86
N ALA A 52 -15.09 -2.73 -7.43
CA ALA A 52 -14.59 -2.61 -6.05
C ALA A 52 -13.90 -3.87 -5.48
N ASP A 53 -13.41 -4.78 -6.32
CA ASP A 53 -12.38 -5.75 -5.92
C ASP A 53 -11.05 -5.09 -5.56
N ASN A 54 -10.12 -5.88 -5.05
CA ASN A 54 -8.76 -5.44 -4.78
C ASN A 54 -7.83 -5.80 -5.93
N LEU A 55 -7.10 -4.83 -6.45
CA LEU A 55 -6.01 -5.04 -7.37
C LEU A 55 -4.69 -5.03 -6.60
N GLU A 56 -4.03 -6.18 -6.54
CA GLU A 56 -2.71 -6.30 -5.95
C GLU A 56 -1.64 -5.97 -6.98
N VAL A 57 -0.79 -4.99 -6.66
CA VAL A 57 0.34 -4.57 -7.51
C VAL A 57 1.64 -4.95 -6.83
N LEU A 58 2.51 -5.68 -7.52
CA LEU A 58 3.88 -5.93 -7.03
C LEU A 58 4.80 -4.81 -7.46
N PRO A 59 5.51 -4.15 -6.53
CA PRO A 59 6.48 -3.16 -6.88
C PRO A 59 7.88 -3.73 -7.06
N ASP A 60 8.66 -3.02 -7.86
CA ASP A 60 10.06 -3.29 -8.10
C ASP A 60 10.90 -2.56 -7.05
N ASN A 61 12.02 -3.15 -6.63
CA ASN A 61 13.01 -2.37 -5.88
C ASN A 61 13.69 -1.34 -6.79
N PRO A 62 14.10 -0.20 -6.24
CA PRO A 62 14.85 0.80 -7.00
C PRO A 62 16.17 0.23 -7.53
N GLU A 63 16.58 0.68 -8.71
CA GLU A 63 17.76 0.18 -9.42
C GLU A 63 19.05 0.38 -8.61
N ASP A 64 19.18 1.51 -7.90
CA ASP A 64 20.30 1.78 -6.99
C ASP A 64 20.37 0.77 -5.83
N SER A 65 19.22 0.35 -5.30
CA SER A 65 19.16 -0.71 -4.28
C SER A 65 19.58 -2.05 -4.86
N VAL A 66 19.10 -2.40 -6.07
CA VAL A 66 19.47 -3.65 -6.75
C VAL A 66 20.98 -3.71 -6.98
N HIS A 67 21.58 -2.64 -7.50
CA HIS A 67 23.03 -2.56 -7.71
C HIS A 67 23.82 -2.69 -6.41
N TRP A 68 23.42 -1.94 -5.37
CA TRP A 68 24.11 -1.99 -4.08
C TRP A 68 24.12 -3.42 -3.50
N PHE A 69 22.98 -4.12 -3.56
CA PHE A 69 22.93 -5.52 -3.09
C PHE A 69 23.69 -6.47 -4.02
N ALA A 70 23.70 -6.24 -5.33
CA ALA A 70 24.46 -7.08 -6.26
C ALA A 70 25.98 -6.97 -5.99
N GLU A 71 26.49 -5.75 -5.75
CA GLU A 71 27.87 -5.52 -5.33
C GLU A 71 28.15 -6.18 -3.97
N ARG A 72 27.24 -6.01 -3.00
CA ARG A 72 27.40 -6.59 -1.66
C ARG A 72 27.49 -8.12 -1.65
N LEU A 73 26.85 -8.75 -2.63
CA LEU A 73 26.81 -10.20 -2.85
C LEU A 73 27.86 -10.70 -3.87
N GLY A 74 28.66 -9.81 -4.46
CA GLY A 74 29.71 -10.15 -5.42
C GLY A 74 29.19 -10.62 -6.78
N VAL A 75 28.02 -10.14 -7.21
CA VAL A 75 27.34 -10.55 -8.46
C VAL A 75 26.92 -9.37 -9.33
N GLN A 76 27.55 -8.20 -9.15
CA GLN A 76 27.25 -6.98 -9.92
C GLN A 76 27.40 -7.17 -11.44
N ASP A 77 28.36 -7.99 -11.87
CA ASP A 77 28.64 -8.27 -13.29
C ASP A 77 27.78 -9.43 -13.85
N GLN A 78 26.90 -10.01 -13.03
CA GLN A 78 26.07 -11.18 -13.36
C GLN A 78 24.57 -10.86 -13.31
N LEU A 79 24.19 -9.57 -13.35
CA LEU A 79 22.79 -9.15 -13.20
C LEU A 79 21.85 -9.79 -14.23
N ASP A 80 22.33 -10.09 -15.43
CA ASP A 80 21.54 -10.70 -16.50
C ASP A 80 21.65 -12.23 -16.55
N ASP A 81 22.55 -12.82 -15.77
CA ASP A 81 22.71 -14.27 -15.64
C ASP A 81 21.48 -14.91 -15.00
N LYS A 82 21.22 -16.18 -15.34
CA LYS A 82 20.03 -16.90 -14.88
C LYS A 82 20.28 -17.58 -13.54
N VAL A 83 19.37 -17.35 -12.60
CA VAL A 83 19.27 -18.09 -11.34
C VAL A 83 18.25 -19.22 -11.50
N ALA A 84 18.63 -20.42 -11.08
CA ALA A 84 17.74 -21.57 -10.97
C ALA A 84 17.97 -22.31 -9.65
N PHE A 85 16.91 -22.92 -9.10
CA PHE A 85 17.01 -23.71 -7.88
C PHE A 85 17.05 -25.20 -8.21
N THR A 86 18.14 -25.86 -7.83
CA THR A 86 18.35 -27.30 -7.99
C THR A 86 18.29 -28.02 -6.64
N ARG A 87 18.11 -29.34 -6.67
CA ARG A 87 18.12 -30.14 -5.44
C ARG A 87 19.54 -30.19 -4.89
N ALA A 88 19.66 -30.12 -3.58
CA ALA A 88 20.93 -30.42 -2.93
C ALA A 88 21.29 -31.91 -3.13
N PRO A 89 22.58 -32.25 -3.26
CA PRO A 89 23.03 -33.64 -3.32
C PRO A 89 22.46 -34.47 -2.16
N GLY A 90 21.93 -35.65 -2.44
CA GLY A 90 21.36 -36.55 -1.43
C GLY A 90 19.97 -36.17 -0.89
N VAL A 91 19.29 -35.19 -1.51
CA VAL A 91 17.92 -34.78 -1.12
C VAL A 91 16.91 -35.21 -2.18
N ASP A 92 16.06 -36.19 -1.85
CA ASP A 92 15.03 -36.71 -2.76
C ASP A 92 13.76 -35.83 -2.85
N LYS A 93 13.63 -34.83 -1.97
CA LYS A 93 12.48 -33.92 -1.98
C LYS A 93 12.54 -32.93 -3.14
N ALA A 94 11.38 -32.61 -3.70
CA ALA A 94 11.25 -31.57 -4.70
C ALA A 94 11.75 -30.21 -4.17
N VAL A 95 12.41 -29.45 -5.04
CA VAL A 95 12.92 -28.11 -4.70
C VAL A 95 11.74 -27.19 -4.43
N LYS A 96 11.64 -26.69 -3.20
CA LYS A 96 10.70 -25.62 -2.88
C LYS A 96 11.27 -24.31 -3.39
N LYS A 97 10.90 -23.92 -4.61
CA LYS A 97 11.31 -22.65 -5.20
C LYS A 97 10.77 -21.47 -4.37
N PRO A 98 11.61 -20.52 -3.93
CA PRO A 98 11.16 -19.35 -3.17
C PRO A 98 10.39 -18.34 -4.04
N PHE A 99 10.61 -18.35 -5.35
CA PHE A 99 9.96 -17.50 -6.36
C PHE A 99 10.03 -18.15 -7.76
N PRO A 100 9.32 -17.63 -8.77
CA PRO A 100 9.40 -18.13 -10.14
C PRO A 100 10.83 -18.11 -10.69
N ALA A 101 11.31 -19.26 -11.15
CA ALA A 101 12.65 -19.45 -11.72
C ALA A 101 12.61 -20.53 -12.83
N PRO A 102 13.43 -20.41 -13.90
CA PRO A 102 14.59 -19.52 -14.01
C PRO A 102 14.23 -18.05 -14.27
N CYS A 103 14.97 -17.14 -13.64
CA CYS A 103 14.88 -15.68 -13.83
C CYS A 103 16.29 -15.07 -13.81
N SER A 104 16.47 -13.79 -14.19
CA SER A 104 17.78 -13.15 -14.05
C SER A 104 18.09 -12.81 -12.58
N VAL A 105 19.37 -12.63 -12.23
CA VAL A 105 19.79 -12.11 -10.91
C VAL A 105 19.09 -10.78 -10.62
N ARG A 106 19.03 -9.89 -11.61
CA ARG A 106 18.28 -8.63 -11.57
C ARG A 106 16.82 -8.83 -11.20
N ALA A 107 16.11 -9.76 -11.85
CA ALA A 107 14.72 -10.05 -11.53
C ALA A 107 14.57 -10.62 -10.10
N ALA A 108 15.50 -11.46 -9.65
CA ALA A 108 15.49 -12.00 -8.30
C ALA A 108 15.60 -10.89 -7.23
N LEU A 109 16.53 -9.96 -7.42
CA LEU A 109 16.76 -8.85 -6.50
C LEU A 109 15.68 -7.76 -6.61
N SER A 110 15.23 -7.43 -7.81
CA SER A 110 14.25 -6.36 -8.06
C SER A 110 12.82 -6.77 -7.68
N LEU A 111 12.34 -7.93 -8.14
CA LEU A 111 10.92 -8.33 -8.02
C LEU A 111 10.63 -9.16 -6.78
N TYR A 112 11.55 -10.05 -6.40
CA TYR A 112 11.24 -11.09 -5.42
C TYR A 112 11.81 -10.78 -4.04
N CYS A 113 12.95 -10.07 -3.95
CA CYS A 113 13.56 -9.65 -2.69
C CYS A 113 12.89 -8.42 -2.07
N ASN A 114 12.57 -8.46 -0.78
CA ASN A 114 12.25 -7.24 -0.03
C ASN A 114 13.56 -6.62 0.46
N LEU A 115 14.06 -5.64 -0.30
CA LEU A 115 15.31 -4.93 0.00
C LEU A 115 15.08 -3.65 0.82
N ALA A 116 13.83 -3.23 1.00
CA ALA A 116 13.51 -1.92 1.57
C ALA A 116 13.67 -1.85 3.10
N GLY A 117 13.33 -2.92 3.81
CA GLY A 117 13.27 -2.92 5.28
C GLY A 117 14.10 -4.01 5.93
N THR A 118 14.61 -3.72 7.12
CA THR A 118 15.28 -4.73 7.97
C THR A 118 14.36 -5.95 8.16
N PRO A 119 14.85 -7.18 7.92
CA PRO A 119 14.03 -8.37 7.98
C PRO A 119 13.57 -8.68 9.42
N PRO A 120 12.53 -9.52 9.60
CA PRO A 120 12.11 -9.96 10.92
C PRO A 120 13.29 -10.52 11.73
N ARG A 121 13.31 -10.28 13.04
CA ARG A 121 14.44 -10.60 13.94
C ARG A 121 15.01 -12.02 13.74
N ALA A 122 14.15 -13.02 13.52
CA ALA A 122 14.57 -14.40 13.29
C ALA A 122 15.37 -14.59 11.99
N VAL A 123 15.01 -13.86 10.94
CA VAL A 123 15.75 -13.85 9.67
C VAL A 123 17.02 -13.02 9.80
N ALA A 124 16.96 -11.85 10.44
CA ALA A 124 18.14 -11.03 10.72
C ALA A 124 19.23 -11.82 11.46
N LYS A 125 18.85 -12.63 12.47
CA LYS A 125 19.75 -13.55 13.17
C LYS A 125 20.44 -14.57 12.26
N ARG A 126 19.72 -15.12 11.27
CA ARG A 126 20.28 -16.09 10.32
C ARG A 126 21.28 -15.45 9.37
N ILE A 127 21.03 -14.21 8.95
CA ILE A 127 21.95 -13.40 8.15
C ILE A 127 23.19 -13.02 8.99
N ALA A 128 23.00 -12.66 10.25
CA ALA A 128 24.09 -12.33 11.18
C ALA A 128 25.08 -13.47 11.43
N ALA A 129 24.69 -14.73 11.24
CA ALA A 129 25.59 -15.88 11.37
C ALA A 129 26.74 -15.85 10.34
N PHE A 130 26.63 -15.05 9.29
CA PHE A 130 27.67 -14.87 8.27
C PHE A 130 28.62 -13.71 8.58
N ALA A 131 28.40 -12.94 9.65
CA ALA A 131 29.37 -11.96 10.13
C ALA A 131 30.68 -12.66 10.50
N GLU A 132 31.82 -12.11 10.08
CA GLU A 132 33.14 -12.70 10.28
C GLU A 132 33.91 -12.03 11.43
N ASP A 133 33.71 -10.71 11.57
CA ASP A 133 34.39 -9.90 12.58
C ASP A 133 33.79 -10.09 13.98
N ALA A 134 34.64 -10.05 15.01
CA ALA A 134 34.24 -10.28 16.39
C ALA A 134 33.39 -9.13 16.97
N GLU A 135 33.66 -7.89 16.56
CA GLU A 135 32.92 -6.71 16.97
C GLU A 135 31.50 -6.71 16.40
N ASP A 136 31.37 -7.01 15.09
CA ASP A 136 30.07 -7.20 14.42
C ASP A 136 29.22 -8.24 15.14
N ARG A 137 29.79 -9.42 15.40
CA ARG A 137 29.10 -10.52 16.09
C ARG A 137 28.65 -10.12 17.49
N ALA A 138 29.52 -9.49 18.27
CA ALA A 138 29.19 -9.06 19.63
C ALA A 138 28.08 -8.00 19.65
N ALA A 139 28.13 -7.02 18.74
CA ALA A 139 27.09 -6.01 18.62
C ALA A 139 25.73 -6.61 18.20
N LEU A 140 25.72 -7.48 17.19
CA LEU A 140 24.52 -8.18 16.74
C LEU A 140 23.92 -9.06 17.85
N GLU A 141 24.76 -9.79 18.59
CA GLU A 141 24.29 -10.62 19.70
C GLU A 141 23.59 -9.78 20.77
N ARG A 142 24.21 -8.69 21.22
CA ARG A 142 23.61 -7.74 22.18
C ARG A 142 22.28 -7.19 21.67
N LEU A 143 22.26 -6.68 20.43
CA LEU A 143 21.06 -6.11 19.81
C LEU A 143 19.93 -7.15 19.74
N PHE A 144 20.24 -8.39 19.40
CA PHE A 144 19.20 -9.42 19.27
C PHE A 144 18.72 -10.00 20.60
N GLN A 145 19.51 -9.93 21.67
CA GLN A 145 19.06 -10.26 23.02
C GLN A 145 18.02 -9.23 23.51
N ASP A 146 18.20 -7.96 23.14
CA ASP A 146 17.23 -6.90 23.40
C ASP A 146 16.13 -6.80 22.32
N LYS A 147 15.03 -7.52 22.54
CA LYS A 147 13.87 -7.49 21.65
C LYS A 147 13.28 -6.09 21.46
N LYS A 148 13.35 -5.22 22.48
CA LYS A 148 12.75 -3.88 22.43
C LYS A 148 13.60 -2.94 21.60
N ALA A 149 14.93 -2.98 21.75
CA ALA A 149 15.84 -2.20 20.92
C ALA A 149 15.71 -2.57 19.44
N PHE A 150 15.71 -3.88 19.12
CA PHE A 150 15.50 -4.33 17.74
C PHE A 150 14.12 -3.89 17.19
N GLN A 151 13.06 -4.01 17.99
CA GLN A 151 11.72 -3.58 17.58
C GLN A 151 11.64 -2.06 17.35
N TRP A 152 12.31 -1.26 18.18
CA TRP A 152 12.40 0.18 18.01
C TRP A 152 13.12 0.54 16.70
N LEU A 153 14.24 -0.11 16.41
CA LEU A 153 15.05 0.11 15.21
C LEU A 153 14.27 -0.14 13.91
N VAL A 154 13.45 -1.18 13.88
CA VAL A 154 12.65 -1.55 12.69
C VAL A 154 11.24 -0.97 12.67
N GLY A 155 10.80 -0.37 13.79
CA GLY A 155 9.46 0.18 13.95
C GLY A 155 9.22 1.47 13.15
N GLU A 156 7.96 1.90 13.05
CA GLU A 156 7.54 3.03 12.20
C GLU A 156 8.25 4.35 12.52
N ALA A 157 8.71 4.55 13.76
CA ALA A 157 9.43 5.75 14.17
C ALA A 157 10.85 5.84 13.60
N VAL A 158 11.48 4.70 13.26
CA VAL A 158 12.88 4.65 12.79
C VAL A 158 12.99 4.04 11.40
N ARG A 159 12.32 2.92 11.14
CA ARG A 159 12.31 2.19 9.87
C ARG A 159 13.72 2.04 9.27
N LEU A 160 14.67 1.49 10.04
CA LEU A 160 16.01 1.24 9.51
C LEU A 160 15.92 0.31 8.28
N SER A 161 16.47 0.76 7.15
CA SER A 161 16.47 0.01 5.90
C SER A 161 17.39 -1.19 5.99
N LEU A 162 17.20 -2.16 5.08
CA LEU A 162 18.09 -3.31 5.02
C LEU A 162 19.52 -2.89 4.68
N ARG A 163 19.69 -1.93 3.76
CA ARG A 163 21.00 -1.39 3.40
C ARG A 163 21.71 -0.79 4.60
N GLU A 164 21.05 0.11 5.34
CA GLU A 164 21.63 0.71 6.54
C GLU A 164 21.95 -0.36 7.60
N PHE A 165 21.09 -1.37 7.77
CA PHE A 165 21.39 -2.48 8.68
C PHE A 165 22.64 -3.26 8.28
N PHE A 166 22.85 -3.48 6.98
CA PHE A 166 24.08 -4.11 6.50
C PHE A 166 25.31 -3.24 6.72
N GLU A 167 25.18 -1.94 6.43
CA GLU A 167 26.28 -0.99 6.54
C GLU A 167 26.70 -0.77 8.00
N LEU A 168 25.75 -0.78 8.94
CA LEU A 168 26.00 -0.55 10.35
C LEU A 168 26.45 -1.79 11.13
N PHE A 169 25.88 -2.97 10.84
CA PHE A 169 26.06 -4.16 11.68
C PHE A 169 26.59 -5.39 10.95
N LEU A 170 26.49 -5.46 9.61
CA LEU A 170 26.88 -6.65 8.84
C LEU A 170 27.99 -6.34 7.84
N HIS A 171 28.90 -5.42 8.15
CA HIS A 171 29.96 -5.04 7.24
C HIS A 171 30.89 -6.23 6.92
N SER A 172 31.24 -7.02 7.94
CA SER A 172 32.07 -8.22 7.78
C SER A 172 31.33 -9.42 7.18
N ALA A 173 30.01 -9.35 7.02
CA ALA A 173 29.26 -10.53 6.57
C ALA A 173 29.64 -10.97 5.15
N ARG A 174 29.79 -12.28 4.93
CA ARG A 174 30.05 -12.86 3.61
C ARG A 174 28.91 -13.81 3.24
N ILE A 175 28.06 -13.37 2.32
CA ILE A 175 26.84 -14.07 1.95
C ILE A 175 26.81 -14.18 0.43
N ASP A 176 26.76 -15.39 -0.10
CA ASP A 176 26.56 -15.61 -1.53
C ASP A 176 25.10 -15.36 -1.95
N LEU A 177 24.88 -15.10 -3.23
CA LEU A 177 23.55 -14.86 -3.79
C LEU A 177 22.55 -15.97 -3.45
N GLY A 178 22.95 -17.24 -3.57
CA GLY A 178 22.08 -18.40 -3.35
C GLY A 178 21.59 -18.47 -1.91
N THR A 179 22.46 -18.22 -0.94
CA THR A 179 22.10 -18.10 0.47
C THR A 179 21.21 -16.89 0.71
N PHE A 180 21.57 -15.72 0.18
CA PHE A 180 20.81 -14.48 0.39
C PHE A 180 19.37 -14.60 -0.12
N VAL A 181 19.15 -15.10 -1.33
CA VAL A 181 17.79 -15.24 -1.90
C VAL A 181 16.93 -16.27 -1.17
N GLN A 182 17.52 -17.19 -0.41
CA GLN A 182 16.78 -18.12 0.45
C GLN A 182 16.44 -17.52 1.83
N LEU A 183 17.25 -16.58 2.33
CA LEU A 183 17.05 -15.93 3.63
C LEU A 183 16.20 -14.66 3.54
N CYS A 184 16.42 -13.85 2.51
CA CYS A 184 15.78 -12.55 2.34
C CYS A 184 14.24 -12.70 2.35
N PRO A 185 13.50 -11.82 3.06
CA PRO A 185 12.05 -11.83 2.98
C PRO A 185 11.55 -11.52 1.57
N ARG A 186 10.38 -12.06 1.23
CA ARG A 186 9.75 -11.88 -0.09
C ARG A 186 9.06 -10.53 -0.22
N GLN A 187 9.24 -9.90 -1.39
CA GLN A 187 8.60 -8.64 -1.75
C GLN A 187 7.09 -8.84 -1.83
N LYS A 188 6.31 -8.08 -1.07
CA LYS A 188 4.85 -8.24 -1.08
C LYS A 188 4.22 -7.33 -2.13
N SER A 189 3.19 -7.85 -2.78
CA SER A 189 2.24 -7.01 -3.51
C SER A 189 1.49 -6.10 -2.53
N ARG A 190 1.04 -4.95 -3.03
CA ARG A 190 0.24 -3.97 -2.29
C ARG A 190 -1.17 -3.97 -2.88
N PRO A 191 -2.21 -4.20 -2.05
CA PRO A 191 -3.59 -4.14 -2.51
C PRO A 191 -4.03 -2.68 -2.68
N TYR A 192 -4.81 -2.43 -3.72
CA TYR A 192 -5.51 -1.18 -3.97
C TYR A 192 -6.95 -1.52 -4.35
N THR A 193 -7.92 -0.88 -3.69
CA THR A 193 -9.33 -1.02 -4.08
C THR A 193 -9.51 -0.49 -5.50
N ILE A 194 -10.16 -1.27 -6.36
CA ILE A 194 -10.41 -0.93 -7.75
C ILE A 194 -11.37 0.26 -7.80
N ALA A 195 -10.97 1.27 -8.56
CA ALA A 195 -11.67 2.55 -8.76
C ALA A 195 -12.41 2.62 -10.10
N SER A 196 -12.69 1.49 -10.75
CA SER A 196 -13.35 1.37 -12.05
C SER A 196 -14.50 0.36 -12.01
N SER A 197 -15.42 0.43 -12.97
CA SER A 197 -16.56 -0.47 -13.05
C SER A 197 -16.32 -1.57 -14.07
N SER A 198 -16.45 -2.81 -13.63
CA SER A 198 -16.39 -4.00 -14.49
C SER A 198 -17.58 -4.08 -15.46
N ARG A 199 -18.70 -3.41 -15.14
CA ARG A 199 -19.88 -3.30 -16.00
C ARG A 199 -19.69 -2.28 -17.11
N GLU A 200 -19.03 -1.18 -16.80
CA GLU A 200 -18.75 -0.12 -17.76
C GLU A 200 -17.69 -0.54 -18.79
N ASP A 201 -16.57 -1.10 -18.33
CA ASP A 201 -15.56 -1.71 -19.20
C ASP A 201 -14.79 -2.83 -18.45
N PRO A 202 -15.07 -4.12 -18.74
CA PRO A 202 -14.39 -5.23 -18.07
C PRO A 202 -12.90 -5.36 -18.45
N HIS A 203 -12.46 -4.64 -19.49
CA HIS A 203 -11.08 -4.66 -19.97
C HIS A 203 -10.23 -3.51 -19.44
N LYS A 204 -10.78 -2.65 -18.56
CA LYS A 204 -10.09 -1.52 -17.96
C LYS A 204 -10.24 -1.53 -16.45
N VAL A 205 -9.15 -1.93 -15.78
CA VAL A 205 -9.10 -1.92 -14.32
C VAL A 205 -8.26 -0.76 -13.84
N GLY A 206 -8.86 0.13 -13.05
CA GLY A 206 -8.17 1.32 -12.55
C GLY A 206 -8.07 1.35 -11.03
N ILE A 207 -7.02 2.00 -10.53
CA ILE A 207 -6.74 2.21 -9.10
C ILE A 207 -6.51 3.70 -8.82
N CYS A 208 -6.65 4.09 -7.54
CA CYS A 208 -6.36 5.42 -7.04
C CYS A 208 -5.25 5.34 -5.99
N VAL A 209 -4.11 6.00 -6.24
CA VAL A 209 -2.90 5.81 -5.44
C VAL A 209 -2.37 7.17 -5.00
N SER A 210 -2.24 7.38 -3.68
CA SER A 210 -1.50 8.52 -3.14
C SER A 210 -0.10 8.09 -2.77
N MET A 211 0.88 8.96 -3.04
CA MET A 211 2.25 8.71 -2.61
C MET A 211 2.33 8.67 -1.09
N VAL A 212 3.04 7.67 -0.56
CA VAL A 212 3.27 7.52 0.89
C VAL A 212 4.66 8.08 1.18
N GLN A 213 4.70 9.10 2.03
CA GLN A 213 5.93 9.73 2.46
C GLN A 213 5.84 10.05 3.95
N GLU A 214 6.85 9.63 4.72
CA GLU A 214 6.97 9.92 6.14
C GLU A 214 8.36 10.52 6.41
N ARG A 215 8.41 11.52 7.28
CA ARG A 215 9.67 12.03 7.80
C ARG A 215 10.18 11.10 8.88
N LEU A 216 11.44 10.71 8.78
CA LEU A 216 12.15 9.88 9.74
C LEU A 216 13.26 10.70 10.41
N PRO A 217 13.74 10.26 11.58
CA PRO A 217 14.96 10.79 12.17
C PRO A 217 16.15 10.62 11.22
N SER A 218 17.11 11.53 11.34
CA SER A 218 18.40 11.47 10.66
C SER A 218 19.16 10.20 11.07
N LEU A 219 20.18 9.79 10.31
CA LEU A 219 20.97 8.62 10.70
C LEU A 219 21.71 8.89 12.02
N ALA A 220 22.20 10.12 12.22
CA ALA A 220 22.86 10.53 13.47
C ALA A 220 21.93 10.36 14.68
N GLU A 221 20.68 10.85 14.60
CA GLU A 221 19.68 10.71 15.67
C GLU A 221 19.37 9.23 15.97
N VAL A 222 19.36 8.37 14.93
CA VAL A 222 19.15 6.92 15.10
C VAL A 222 20.33 6.28 15.84
N LEU A 223 21.57 6.66 15.51
CA LEU A 223 22.77 6.14 16.14
C LEU A 223 22.90 6.60 17.60
N GLU A 224 22.64 7.88 17.88
CA GLU A 224 22.54 8.39 19.25
C GLU A 224 21.46 7.64 20.06
N GLY A 225 20.30 7.41 19.44
CA GLY A 225 19.22 6.65 20.05
C GLY A 225 19.60 5.19 20.35
N LEU A 226 20.40 4.55 19.49
CA LEU A 226 20.94 3.21 19.71
C LEU A 226 21.94 3.19 20.86
N GLU A 227 22.87 4.14 20.89
CA GLU A 227 23.88 4.27 21.92
C GLU A 227 23.27 4.54 23.31
N ALA A 228 22.27 5.42 23.39
CA ALA A 228 21.50 5.67 24.61
C ALA A 228 20.76 4.43 25.14
N ARG A 229 20.53 3.42 24.28
CA ARG A 229 19.95 2.11 24.65
C ARG A 229 21.02 1.04 24.94
N GLY A 230 22.30 1.40 24.92
CA GLY A 230 23.43 0.51 25.17
C GLY A 230 23.84 -0.34 23.96
N HIS A 231 23.43 0.04 22.74
CA HIS A 231 23.65 -0.74 21.52
C HIS A 231 24.43 0.04 20.45
N ALA A 232 25.72 0.31 20.69
CA ALA A 232 26.58 0.94 19.68
C ALA A 232 26.67 0.07 18.40
N ALA A 233 26.53 0.72 17.23
CA ALA A 233 26.76 0.10 15.93
C ALA A 233 28.27 0.15 15.60
N PRO A 234 28.92 -0.98 15.27
CA PRO A 234 30.37 -1.03 15.04
C PRO A 234 30.86 -0.06 13.96
N HIS A 235 30.11 0.07 12.86
CA HIS A 235 30.50 0.88 11.70
C HIS A 235 29.79 2.24 11.66
N ALA A 236 29.38 2.76 12.82
CA ALA A 236 28.68 4.04 12.92
C ALA A 236 29.54 5.20 12.40
N ALA A 237 30.82 5.24 12.77
CA ALA A 237 31.72 6.34 12.42
C ALA A 237 31.95 6.40 10.90
N GLU A 238 32.18 5.28 10.25
CA GLU A 238 32.36 5.14 8.80
C GLU A 238 31.09 5.53 8.05
N ALA A 239 29.93 5.08 8.55
CA ALA A 239 28.64 5.42 7.95
C ALA A 239 28.37 6.94 8.01
N LEU A 240 28.63 7.58 9.16
CA LEU A 240 28.51 9.03 9.33
C LEU A 240 29.51 9.78 8.45
N ALA A 241 30.78 9.37 8.43
CA ALA A 241 31.83 10.00 7.64
C ALA A 241 31.51 9.98 6.14
N ARG A 242 30.97 8.85 5.64
CA ARG A 242 30.59 8.70 4.23
C ARG A 242 29.40 9.57 3.83
N LEU A 243 28.44 9.78 4.73
CA LEU A 243 27.27 10.62 4.49
C LEU A 243 27.55 12.12 4.71
N GLY A 244 28.53 12.46 5.54
CA GLY A 244 28.85 13.85 5.87
C GLY A 244 27.62 14.58 6.42
N ASP A 245 27.31 15.74 5.85
CA ASP A 245 26.17 16.58 6.26
C ASP A 245 24.81 15.89 6.07
N GLU A 246 24.68 14.94 5.14
CA GLU A 246 23.42 14.19 4.93
C GLU A 246 23.05 13.33 6.14
N ALA A 247 24.03 12.90 6.95
CA ALA A 247 23.77 12.11 8.14
C ALA A 247 22.94 12.87 9.20
N GLN A 248 23.03 14.20 9.18
CA GLN A 248 22.29 15.10 10.07
C GLN A 248 20.92 15.48 9.50
N GLN A 249 20.68 15.23 8.21
CA GLN A 249 19.40 15.55 7.60
C GLN A 249 18.35 14.48 7.94
N PRO A 250 17.09 14.89 8.18
CA PRO A 250 16.00 13.96 8.39
C PRO A 250 15.87 13.01 7.20
N ARG A 251 15.84 11.70 7.46
CA ARG A 251 15.59 10.72 6.42
C ARG A 251 14.14 10.79 5.97
N CYS A 252 13.87 10.24 4.80
CA CYS A 252 12.54 10.21 4.22
C CYS A 252 12.15 8.78 3.86
N PHE A 253 11.16 8.24 4.58
CA PHE A 253 10.54 6.99 4.16
C PHE A 253 9.62 7.26 2.98
N ARG A 254 9.83 6.52 1.89
CA ARG A 254 8.96 6.51 0.72
C ARG A 254 8.40 5.11 0.54
N GLY A 255 7.08 5.00 0.46
CA GLY A 255 6.43 3.72 0.22
C GLY A 255 6.80 3.20 -1.16
N LEU A 256 7.38 1.99 -1.24
CA LEU A 256 7.95 1.48 -2.49
C LEU A 256 6.93 1.45 -3.65
N CYS A 257 5.76 0.84 -3.42
CA CYS A 257 4.74 0.72 -4.45
C CYS A 257 4.11 2.05 -4.84
N SER A 258 3.79 2.89 -3.86
CA SER A 258 3.18 4.19 -4.15
C SER A 258 4.16 5.16 -4.81
N THR A 259 5.46 5.06 -4.53
CA THR A 259 6.51 5.81 -5.24
C THR A 259 6.61 5.36 -6.70
N MET A 260 6.74 4.05 -6.94
CA MET A 260 6.78 3.48 -8.29
C MET A 260 5.56 3.94 -9.11
N LEU A 261 4.36 3.82 -8.54
CA LEU A 261 3.11 4.19 -9.20
C LEU A 261 2.96 5.70 -9.43
N CYS A 262 3.33 6.53 -8.45
CA CYS A 262 3.10 7.97 -8.57
C CYS A 262 4.18 8.74 -9.33
N THR A 263 5.42 8.25 -9.34
CA THR A 263 6.57 9.03 -9.87
C THR A 263 7.33 8.35 -10.99
N GLN A 264 7.18 7.04 -11.20
CA GLN A 264 7.96 6.28 -12.18
C GLN A 264 7.10 5.64 -13.27
N THR A 265 5.82 5.39 -13.00
CA THR A 265 4.90 4.72 -13.93
C THR A 265 4.32 5.67 -14.97
N SER A 266 4.44 5.30 -16.23
CA SER A 266 3.93 6.00 -17.41
C SER A 266 3.01 5.11 -18.25
N VAL A 267 2.28 5.70 -19.19
CA VAL A 267 1.47 4.95 -20.16
C VAL A 267 2.38 4.05 -21.00
N GLY A 268 2.01 2.79 -21.16
CA GLY A 268 2.78 1.77 -21.87
C GLY A 268 3.64 0.87 -20.96
N ASP A 269 3.97 1.33 -19.74
CA ASP A 269 4.67 0.51 -18.76
C ASP A 269 3.81 -0.69 -18.37
N LYS A 270 4.44 -1.79 -17.95
CA LYS A 270 3.75 -3.01 -17.55
C LYS A 270 3.87 -3.22 -16.05
N LEU A 271 2.73 -3.42 -15.38
CA LEU A 271 2.67 -3.69 -13.95
C LEU A 271 2.36 -5.16 -13.70
N TRP A 272 3.06 -5.77 -12.74
CA TRP A 272 2.71 -7.08 -12.22
C TRP A 272 1.49 -6.97 -11.32
N ILE A 273 0.37 -7.54 -11.76
CA ILE A 273 -0.90 -7.44 -11.05
C ILE A 273 -1.62 -8.79 -10.87
N ALA A 274 -2.45 -8.85 -9.84
CA ALA A 274 -3.47 -9.89 -9.67
C ALA A 274 -4.72 -9.27 -9.04
N ALA A 275 -5.90 -9.74 -9.44
CA ALA A 275 -7.16 -9.32 -8.83
C ALA A 275 -7.54 -10.26 -7.67
N ARG A 276 -8.17 -9.70 -6.63
CA ARG A 276 -8.72 -10.46 -5.50
C ARG A 276 -10.13 -9.98 -5.16
N PRO A 277 -11.07 -10.92 -4.91
CA PRO A 277 -12.41 -10.57 -4.48
C PRO A 277 -12.42 -9.73 -3.19
N SER A 278 -13.32 -8.74 -3.13
CA SER A 278 -13.65 -7.97 -1.92
C SER A 278 -15.09 -8.22 -1.45
N SER A 279 -15.38 -7.91 -0.19
CA SER A 279 -16.74 -7.84 0.36
C SER A 279 -17.46 -6.54 -0.03
N PHE A 280 -16.76 -5.57 -0.61
CA PHE A 280 -17.32 -4.33 -1.16
C PHE A 280 -18.19 -4.65 -2.40
N ARG A 281 -19.44 -5.03 -2.16
CA ARG A 281 -20.42 -5.39 -3.19
C ARG A 281 -21.69 -4.57 -3.06
N LEU A 282 -22.22 -4.14 -4.19
CA LEU A 282 -23.48 -3.40 -4.27
C LEU A 282 -24.68 -4.31 -4.00
N PRO A 283 -25.77 -3.78 -3.39
CA PRO A 283 -27.04 -4.49 -3.32
C PRO A 283 -27.62 -4.70 -4.74
N ARG A 284 -28.26 -5.85 -4.95
CA ARG A 284 -28.85 -6.22 -6.26
C ARG A 284 -30.02 -5.32 -6.70
N LYS A 285 -30.77 -4.76 -5.74
CA LYS A 285 -31.95 -3.94 -6.04
C LYS A 285 -31.55 -2.46 -6.09
N VAL A 286 -31.89 -1.78 -7.18
CA VAL A 286 -31.65 -0.33 -7.36
C VAL A 286 -32.51 0.55 -6.42
N SER A 287 -33.59 0.00 -5.88
CA SER A 287 -34.44 0.64 -4.87
C SER A 287 -33.84 0.64 -3.46
N ILE A 288 -32.66 0.04 -3.25
CA ILE A 288 -32.01 0.07 -1.94
C ILE A 288 -31.11 1.30 -1.88
N PRO A 289 -31.31 2.21 -0.90
CA PRO A 289 -30.47 3.39 -0.76
C PRO A 289 -29.02 3.02 -0.42
N ILE A 290 -28.06 3.84 -0.86
CA ILE A 290 -26.63 3.60 -0.64
C ILE A 290 -25.97 4.85 -0.06
N ILE A 291 -25.32 4.68 1.09
CA ILE A 291 -24.54 5.70 1.77
C ILE A 291 -23.05 5.31 1.67
N MET A 292 -22.26 6.17 1.05
CA MET A 292 -20.83 6.00 0.83
C MET A 292 -20.06 7.05 1.63
N ILE A 293 -19.03 6.65 2.35
CA ILE A 293 -18.25 7.54 3.22
C ILE A 293 -16.76 7.28 3.01
N GLY A 294 -16.06 8.27 2.44
CA GLY A 294 -14.64 8.13 2.14
C GLY A 294 -13.85 9.42 2.28
N ALA A 295 -12.56 9.30 2.56
CA ALA A 295 -11.65 10.43 2.59
C ALA A 295 -10.36 10.13 1.85
N GLY A 296 -9.83 11.11 1.10
CA GLY A 296 -8.65 10.94 0.26
C GLY A 296 -8.82 9.77 -0.71
N THR A 297 -7.84 8.85 -0.76
CA THR A 297 -7.90 7.67 -1.63
C THR A 297 -9.02 6.68 -1.26
N GLY A 298 -9.66 6.83 -0.09
CA GLY A 298 -10.89 6.13 0.27
C GLY A 298 -12.06 6.37 -0.70
N VAL A 299 -11.96 7.33 -1.61
CA VAL A 299 -12.92 7.53 -2.71
C VAL A 299 -12.86 6.44 -3.79
N ALA A 300 -11.79 5.62 -3.83
CA ALA A 300 -11.57 4.63 -4.88
C ALA A 300 -12.78 3.72 -5.14
N PRO A 301 -13.31 2.93 -4.18
CA PRO A 301 -14.48 2.09 -4.42
C PRO A 301 -15.74 2.89 -4.78
N PHE A 302 -15.86 4.13 -4.29
CA PHE A 302 -17.03 4.97 -4.55
C PHE A 302 -17.02 5.54 -5.95
N ARG A 303 -15.84 5.85 -6.50
CA ARG A 303 -15.70 6.10 -7.93
C ARG A 303 -16.13 4.88 -8.75
N ALA A 304 -15.69 3.68 -8.36
CA ALA A 304 -16.09 2.44 -9.04
C ALA A 304 -17.60 2.26 -9.02
N PHE A 305 -18.26 2.50 -7.88
CA PHE A 305 -19.71 2.45 -7.74
C PHE A 305 -20.42 3.52 -8.58
N VAL A 306 -19.95 4.77 -8.57
CA VAL A 306 -20.53 5.83 -9.40
C VAL A 306 -20.45 5.46 -10.88
N ARG A 307 -19.33 4.91 -11.36
CA ARG A 307 -19.20 4.42 -12.74
C ARG A 307 -20.10 3.22 -13.01
N GLU A 308 -20.27 2.31 -12.05
CA GLU A 308 -21.21 1.20 -12.15
C GLU A 308 -22.65 1.71 -12.32
N PHE A 309 -23.06 2.69 -11.52
CA PHE A 309 -24.40 3.29 -11.57
C PHE A 309 -24.66 3.96 -12.93
N ARG A 310 -23.65 4.61 -13.52
CA ARG A 310 -23.74 5.17 -14.89
C ARG A 310 -23.98 4.10 -15.95
N ALA A 311 -23.44 2.90 -15.76
CA ALA A 311 -23.58 1.77 -16.68
C ALA A 311 -24.79 0.86 -16.37
N GLU A 312 -25.50 1.11 -15.27
CA GLU A 312 -26.70 0.38 -14.89
C GLU A 312 -27.93 0.86 -15.66
N THR A 313 -28.86 -0.07 -15.90
CA THR A 313 -30.19 0.27 -16.42
C THR A 313 -31.14 0.53 -15.26
N GLY A 314 -31.66 1.75 -15.15
CA GLY A 314 -32.64 2.14 -14.13
C GLY A 314 -32.15 3.28 -13.25
N LYS A 315 -33.05 3.81 -12.43
CA LYS A 315 -32.75 4.89 -11.48
C LYS A 315 -32.56 4.29 -10.09
N ARG A 316 -31.41 4.53 -9.48
CA ARG A 316 -31.23 4.25 -8.05
C ARG A 316 -32.01 5.26 -7.21
N GLU A 317 -32.62 4.79 -6.12
CA GLU A 317 -33.43 5.66 -5.26
C GLU A 317 -32.58 6.76 -4.61
N MET A 318 -31.43 6.38 -4.04
CA MET A 318 -30.49 7.30 -3.40
C MET A 318 -29.08 6.71 -3.43
N THR A 319 -28.11 7.52 -3.83
CA THR A 319 -26.68 7.25 -3.83
C THR A 319 -25.96 8.49 -3.26
N MET A 320 -25.75 8.52 -1.93
CA MET A 320 -25.18 9.66 -1.20
C MET A 320 -23.71 9.39 -0.88
N LEU A 321 -22.82 10.32 -1.25
CA LEU A 321 -21.39 10.25 -0.97
C LEU A 321 -20.96 11.36 0.00
N PHE A 322 -20.44 10.98 1.16
CA PHE A 322 -19.66 11.85 2.02
C PHE A 322 -18.18 11.74 1.65
N PHE A 323 -17.59 12.81 1.12
CA PHE A 323 -16.19 12.84 0.70
C PHE A 323 -15.36 13.87 1.48
N GLY A 324 -14.23 13.43 2.02
CA GLY A 324 -13.29 14.28 2.78
C GLY A 324 -11.95 14.47 2.07
N CYS A 325 -11.44 15.70 2.05
CA CYS A 325 -10.05 16.01 1.65
C CYS A 325 -9.49 17.21 2.42
N THR A 326 -8.29 17.69 2.08
CA THR A 326 -7.70 18.82 2.79
C THR A 326 -8.29 20.14 2.33
N LYS A 327 -8.32 20.39 1.02
CA LYS A 327 -8.94 21.58 0.40
C LYS A 327 -9.55 21.23 -0.96
N GLY A 328 -10.69 21.83 -1.28
CA GLY A 328 -11.44 21.61 -2.51
C GLY A 328 -10.71 22.02 -3.79
N ASN A 329 -9.70 22.90 -3.68
CA ASN A 329 -8.86 23.36 -4.78
C ASN A 329 -7.44 22.76 -4.79
N GLU A 330 -7.11 21.84 -3.86
CA GLU A 330 -5.79 21.21 -3.82
C GLU A 330 -5.84 19.69 -4.06
N ASP A 331 -6.77 18.99 -3.40
CA ASP A 331 -6.82 17.52 -3.41
C ASP A 331 -8.23 16.92 -3.42
N PHE A 332 -9.15 17.59 -4.12
CA PHE A 332 -10.47 17.05 -4.40
C PHE A 332 -10.37 16.04 -5.54
N LEU A 333 -10.03 14.80 -5.18
CA LEU A 333 -9.87 13.69 -6.11
C LEU A 333 -11.17 13.43 -6.90
N TYR A 334 -11.06 13.31 -8.22
CA TYR A 334 -12.18 13.05 -9.14
C TYR A 334 -13.32 14.10 -9.07
N ARG A 335 -13.04 15.33 -8.63
CA ARG A 335 -14.04 16.40 -8.47
C ARG A 335 -14.98 16.52 -9.67
N ASP A 336 -14.43 16.68 -10.86
CA ASP A 336 -15.22 16.97 -12.06
C ASP A 336 -16.09 15.75 -12.45
N GLU A 337 -15.60 14.52 -12.26
CA GLU A 337 -16.35 13.28 -12.50
C GLU A 337 -17.49 13.10 -11.49
N LEU A 338 -17.24 13.40 -10.21
CA LEU A 338 -18.28 13.34 -9.18
C LEU A 338 -19.36 14.42 -9.38
N GLN A 339 -18.97 15.61 -9.84
CA GLN A 339 -19.90 16.69 -10.19
C GLN A 339 -20.73 16.36 -11.42
N GLU A 340 -20.12 15.81 -12.47
CA GLU A 340 -20.84 15.31 -13.65
C GLU A 340 -21.85 14.24 -13.26
N ALA A 341 -21.51 13.33 -12.34
CA ALA A 341 -22.40 12.25 -11.90
C ALA A 341 -23.71 12.74 -11.26
N LEU A 342 -23.70 13.94 -10.65
CA LEU A 342 -24.88 14.59 -10.08
C LEU A 342 -25.81 15.16 -11.16
N GLY A 343 -25.27 15.55 -12.31
CA GLY A 343 -26.01 16.21 -13.40
C GLY A 343 -26.53 15.28 -14.50
N LEU A 344 -26.28 13.97 -14.40
CA LEU A 344 -26.80 12.97 -15.34
C LEU A 344 -28.31 12.76 -15.13
N GLU A 345 -28.99 12.26 -16.18
CA GLU A 345 -30.41 11.91 -16.13
C GLU A 345 -30.62 10.44 -16.56
N PRO A 346 -30.91 9.51 -15.63
CA PRO A 346 -30.97 9.71 -14.18
C PRO A 346 -29.58 9.94 -13.55
N PRO A 347 -29.51 10.59 -12.37
CA PRO A 347 -28.23 10.86 -11.71
C PRO A 347 -27.59 9.56 -11.23
N ALA A 348 -26.28 9.41 -11.47
CA ALA A 348 -25.51 8.29 -10.95
C ALA A 348 -25.19 8.51 -9.45
N LEU A 349 -24.95 9.76 -9.07
CA LEU A 349 -24.82 10.18 -7.69
C LEU A 349 -25.99 11.11 -7.37
N THR A 350 -26.81 10.80 -6.37
CA THR A 350 -27.92 11.70 -6.00
C THR A 350 -27.45 12.86 -5.13
N GLU A 351 -26.38 12.64 -4.36
CA GLU A 351 -25.87 13.66 -3.44
C GLU A 351 -24.37 13.52 -3.16
N LEU A 352 -23.68 14.66 -3.09
CA LEU A 352 -22.28 14.77 -2.71
C LEU A 352 -22.12 15.74 -1.55
N VAL A 353 -21.72 15.24 -0.39
CA VAL A 353 -21.46 16.02 0.81
C VAL A 353 -19.96 16.08 1.05
N THR A 354 -19.36 17.27 0.97
CA THR A 354 -17.91 17.44 1.10
C THR A 354 -17.48 17.95 2.48
N ALA A 355 -16.33 17.46 2.94
CA ALA A 355 -15.65 17.91 4.14
C ALA A 355 -14.21 18.33 3.82
N PHE A 356 -13.92 19.62 3.94
CA PHE A 356 -12.59 20.19 3.71
C PHE A 356 -11.93 20.50 5.05
N SER A 357 -10.90 19.74 5.39
CA SER A 357 -10.31 19.82 6.74
C SER A 357 -9.41 21.03 6.98
N ARG A 358 -9.04 21.78 5.93
CA ARG A 358 -8.07 22.88 6.00
C ARG A 358 -8.48 24.16 5.25
N GLU A 359 -9.76 24.33 4.92
CA GLU A 359 -10.28 25.57 4.30
C GLU A 359 -10.69 26.64 5.32
N GLN A 360 -10.87 26.24 6.58
CA GLN A 360 -11.23 27.12 7.68
C GLN A 360 -10.40 26.78 8.91
N GLN A 361 -10.50 27.62 9.95
CA GLN A 361 -9.74 27.45 11.20
C GLN A 361 -10.08 26.13 11.92
N GLU A 362 -11.38 25.80 11.97
CA GLU A 362 -11.87 24.55 12.56
C GLU A 362 -11.77 23.38 11.57
N LYS A 363 -11.31 22.22 12.05
CA LYS A 363 -11.16 21.05 11.17
C LYS A 363 -12.53 20.40 10.90
N VAL A 364 -12.95 20.39 9.64
CA VAL A 364 -14.19 19.72 9.21
C VAL A 364 -13.86 18.38 8.54
N TYR A 365 -14.42 17.30 9.07
CA TYR A 365 -14.23 15.94 8.56
C TYR A 365 -15.57 15.29 8.20
N VAL A 366 -15.53 14.13 7.53
CA VAL A 366 -16.73 13.43 7.07
C VAL A 366 -17.69 13.06 8.20
N GLN A 367 -17.19 12.72 9.39
CA GLN A 367 -18.03 12.42 10.54
C GLN A 367 -18.79 13.66 11.04
N HIS A 368 -18.24 14.86 10.89
CA HIS A 368 -18.96 16.10 11.23
C HIS A 368 -20.14 16.32 10.27
N ARG A 369 -19.91 16.10 8.96
CA ARG A 369 -20.98 16.16 7.95
C ARG A 369 -22.04 15.08 8.16
N LEU A 370 -21.62 13.88 8.57
CA LEU A 370 -22.53 12.80 8.90
C LEU A 370 -23.42 13.17 10.09
N ARG A 371 -22.86 13.81 11.12
CA ARG A 371 -23.60 14.31 12.29
C ARG A 371 -24.62 15.39 11.90
N GLU A 372 -24.23 16.33 11.05
CA GLU A 372 -25.13 17.38 10.52
C GLU A 372 -26.34 16.78 9.77
N ARG A 373 -26.15 15.61 9.15
CA ARG A 373 -27.17 14.86 8.39
C ARG A 373 -27.72 13.64 9.15
N ALA A 374 -27.50 13.54 10.46
CA ALA A 374 -27.74 12.32 11.24
C ALA A 374 -29.18 11.80 11.11
N GLN A 375 -30.17 12.69 11.16
CA GLN A 375 -31.59 12.33 11.05
C GLN A 375 -31.92 11.70 9.69
N GLU A 376 -31.42 12.28 8.60
CA GLU A 376 -31.62 11.79 7.24
C GLU A 376 -30.92 10.44 7.03
N VAL A 377 -29.66 10.33 7.48
CA VAL A 377 -28.90 9.08 7.47
C VAL A 377 -29.66 7.98 8.20
N ALA A 378 -30.14 8.26 9.42
CA ALA A 378 -30.90 7.28 10.20
C ALA A 378 -32.17 6.83 9.47
N GLN A 379 -32.90 7.73 8.82
CA GLN A 379 -34.09 7.39 8.04
C GLN A 379 -33.76 6.42 6.89
N PHE A 380 -32.71 6.68 6.13
CA PHE A 380 -32.30 5.77 5.05
C PHE A 380 -31.84 4.42 5.57
N VAL A 381 -31.08 4.39 6.67
CA VAL A 381 -30.63 3.12 7.29
C VAL A 381 -31.83 2.29 7.74
N LEU A 382 -32.84 2.91 8.36
CA LEU A 382 -34.09 2.24 8.75
C LEU A 382 -34.90 1.73 7.54
N LYS A 383 -34.81 2.41 6.39
CA LYS A 383 -35.40 1.97 5.11
C LYS A 383 -34.66 0.82 4.41
N GLY A 384 -33.55 0.34 4.97
CA GLY A 384 -32.80 -0.77 4.37
C GLY A 384 -31.50 -0.37 3.67
N ALA A 385 -31.02 0.87 3.83
CA ALA A 385 -29.81 1.34 3.16
C ALA A 385 -28.57 0.48 3.44
N TYR A 386 -27.65 0.46 2.48
CA TYR A 386 -26.29 -0.06 2.65
C TYR A 386 -25.34 1.09 2.97
N ILE A 387 -24.42 0.86 3.90
CA ILE A 387 -23.41 1.81 4.33
C ILE A 387 -22.04 1.25 3.96
N TYR A 388 -21.25 2.06 3.28
CA TYR A 388 -19.89 1.71 2.89
C TYR A 388 -18.91 2.76 3.40
N VAL A 389 -17.87 2.32 4.10
CA VAL A 389 -16.83 3.21 4.65
C VAL A 389 -15.47 2.77 4.14
N CYS A 390 -14.70 3.71 3.58
CA CYS A 390 -13.39 3.40 2.99
C CYS A 390 -12.36 4.49 3.29
N GLY A 391 -11.16 4.10 3.73
CA GLY A 391 -10.05 5.02 4.02
C GLY A 391 -9.33 4.73 5.34
N ALA A 392 -8.85 5.78 6.01
CA ALA A 392 -8.04 5.62 7.22
C ALA A 392 -8.80 4.97 8.38
N THR A 393 -8.16 4.06 9.10
CA THR A 393 -8.73 3.38 10.28
C THR A 393 -9.27 4.35 11.34
N ALA A 394 -8.58 5.47 11.57
CA ALA A 394 -9.04 6.50 12.50
C ALA A 394 -10.36 7.17 12.04
N MET A 395 -10.53 7.37 10.73
CA MET A 395 -11.77 7.92 10.15
C MET A 395 -12.92 6.92 10.31
N GLY A 396 -12.68 5.64 10.01
CA GLY A 396 -13.71 4.59 10.16
C GLY A 396 -14.25 4.48 11.59
N ARG A 397 -13.36 4.56 12.60
CA ARG A 397 -13.79 4.60 14.02
C ARG A 397 -14.71 5.78 14.32
N ALA A 398 -14.32 6.99 13.89
CA ALA A 398 -15.11 8.19 14.11
C ALA A 398 -16.48 8.14 13.40
N VAL A 399 -16.52 7.61 12.17
CA VAL A 399 -17.78 7.40 11.44
C VAL A 399 -18.69 6.42 12.17
N ARG A 400 -18.15 5.32 12.69
CA ARG A 400 -18.92 4.35 13.48
C ARG A 400 -19.52 4.97 14.73
N GLU A 401 -18.76 5.79 15.45
CA GLU A 401 -19.26 6.52 16.62
C GLU A 401 -20.45 7.41 16.26
N GLU A 402 -20.37 8.15 15.16
CA GLU A 402 -21.48 8.99 14.68
C GLU A 402 -22.69 8.19 14.21
N LEU A 403 -22.50 7.03 13.57
CA LEU A 403 -23.60 6.13 13.20
C LEU A 403 -24.32 5.58 14.43
N VAL A 404 -23.58 5.20 15.48
CA VAL A 404 -24.16 4.77 16.75
C VAL A 404 -24.95 5.92 17.38
N ALA A 405 -24.41 7.14 17.38
CA ALA A 405 -25.10 8.31 17.90
C ALA A 405 -26.39 8.63 17.10
N ALA A 406 -26.33 8.55 15.76
CA ALA A 406 -27.47 8.82 14.88
C ALA A 406 -28.60 7.78 15.01
N LEU A 407 -28.25 6.51 15.25
CA LEU A 407 -29.21 5.40 15.34
C LEU A 407 -29.66 5.12 16.78
N GLY A 408 -28.94 5.61 17.78
CA GLY A 408 -29.25 5.42 19.21
C GLY A 408 -29.04 3.99 19.74
N ASP A 409 -28.51 3.07 18.93
CA ASP A 409 -28.31 1.66 19.30
C ASP A 409 -27.03 1.07 18.67
N SER A 410 -26.02 0.80 19.52
CA SER A 410 -24.77 0.18 19.11
C SER A 410 -24.92 -1.29 18.68
N ASN A 411 -25.91 -2.01 19.23
CA ASN A 411 -26.21 -3.37 18.82
C ASN A 411 -26.83 -3.40 17.43
N TYR A 412 -27.60 -2.37 17.05
CA TYR A 412 -28.13 -2.25 15.70
C TYR A 412 -27.02 -2.05 14.67
N VAL A 413 -26.05 -1.17 14.93
CA VAL A 413 -24.87 -0.99 14.05
C VAL A 413 -24.07 -2.29 13.92
N SER A 414 -23.90 -3.02 15.03
CA SER A 414 -23.21 -4.32 15.03
C SER A 414 -23.96 -5.39 14.21
N ARG A 415 -25.30 -5.37 14.23
CA ARG A 415 -26.13 -6.23 13.37
C ARG A 415 -25.97 -5.87 11.90
N LEU A 416 -25.95 -4.58 11.54
CA LEU A 416 -25.74 -4.16 10.14
C LEU A 416 -24.40 -4.66 9.58
N LEU A 417 -23.33 -4.66 10.39
CA LEU A 417 -22.04 -5.24 10.01
C LEU A 417 -22.17 -6.76 9.77
N THR A 418 -22.81 -7.47 10.68
CA THR A 418 -23.01 -8.93 10.59
C THR A 418 -23.89 -9.33 9.39
N GLU A 419 -24.88 -8.50 9.06
CA GLU A 419 -25.80 -8.69 7.93
C GLU A 419 -25.19 -8.26 6.58
N GLY A 420 -23.98 -7.68 6.57
CA GLY A 420 -23.35 -7.18 5.35
C GLY A 420 -24.01 -5.92 4.78
N ARG A 421 -24.78 -5.19 5.60
CA ARG A 421 -25.38 -3.89 5.24
C ARG A 421 -24.52 -2.70 5.65
N TYR A 422 -23.55 -2.90 6.53
CA TYR A 422 -22.48 -1.96 6.82
C TYR A 422 -21.17 -2.67 6.47
N ILE A 423 -20.42 -2.12 5.51
CA ILE A 423 -19.17 -2.68 5.01
C ILE A 423 -18.05 -1.65 5.17
N GLU A 424 -16.89 -2.09 5.64
CA GLU A 424 -15.73 -1.24 5.87
C GLU A 424 -14.49 -1.82 5.20
N GLU A 425 -13.72 -0.97 4.52
CA GLU A 425 -12.39 -1.29 4.00
C GLU A 425 -11.43 -0.20 4.47
N LEU A 426 -10.75 -0.49 5.58
CA LEU A 426 -9.92 0.47 6.32
C LEU A 426 -8.46 0.06 6.31
N TRP A 427 -7.56 1.03 6.21
CA TRP A 427 -6.11 0.84 6.27
C TRP A 427 -5.39 1.89 7.11
#